data_AF-A0A7C9DLV3-F1
#
_entry.id   AF-A0A7C9DLV3-F1
#
_cell.length_a   1.000
_cell.length_b   1.000
_cell.length_c   1.000
_cell.angle_alpha   90.00
_cell.angle_beta   90.00
_cell.angle_gamma   90.00
#
_symmetry.space_group_name_H-M   'P 1'
#
loop_
_entity.id
_entity.type
_entity.pdbx_description
1 polymer ?
#
loop_
_entity_poly.entity_id
_entity_poly.type
_entity_poly.pdbx_seq_one_letter_code
_entity_poly.pdbx_strand_id
1 'polypeptide(L)'
;AFEAYGQLSRVQIKPMTAISHFSDMHEDICASAESKRVALIILPFHKHLKLDGSLETTRHEFRLINQKCLQNAPCSVALLVDRGLGGSSHVAASNVSSVIHVFFFGGPDDREALAFGQRMSEHPGITLVVVRFIADPNMEGGEIVALDIGDTNGNSTNKESKEADEEVLNALKQKLSNDGSVKYEE
;
A
#
# COMPACT_ATOMS: atom_id res chain seq x y z
N ALA A 1 -13.69 9.89 -21.58
CA ALA A 1 -13.78 11.28 -21.09
C ALA A 1 -14.24 11.23 -19.63
N PHE A 2 -13.60 11.98 -18.75
CA PHE A 2 -14.02 12.07 -17.33
C PHE A 2 -15.14 13.11 -17.23
N GLU A 3 -16.40 12.70 -17.26
CA GLU A 3 -17.50 13.55 -16.82
C GLU A 3 -17.84 13.20 -15.36
N ALA A 4 -17.66 14.18 -14.48
CA ALA A 4 -18.03 14.08 -13.08
C ALA A 4 -19.12 15.11 -12.80
N TYR A 5 -20.34 14.63 -12.51
CA TYR A 5 -21.38 15.43 -11.88
C TYR A 5 -21.22 15.27 -10.36
N GLY A 6 -20.44 16.17 -9.76
CA GLY A 6 -20.02 16.15 -8.35
C GLY A 6 -18.52 16.36 -8.21
N GLN A 7 -18.08 17.22 -7.28
CA GLN A 7 -16.66 17.52 -7.05
C GLN A 7 -15.92 16.29 -6.48
N LEU A 8 -15.56 15.35 -7.35
CA LEU A 8 -14.43 14.45 -7.11
C LEU A 8 -13.16 15.31 -7.04
N SER A 9 -12.27 15.00 -6.09
CA SER A 9 -10.99 15.70 -5.96
C SER A 9 -10.23 15.67 -7.29
N ARG A 10 -9.84 16.85 -7.80
CA ARG A 10 -9.14 16.96 -9.09
C ARG A 10 -7.72 16.40 -8.95
N VAL A 11 -7.51 15.16 -9.38
CA VAL A 11 -6.17 14.54 -9.45
C VAL A 11 -5.42 15.04 -10.68
N GLN A 12 -4.19 15.52 -10.50
CA GLN A 12 -3.30 15.86 -11.61
C GLN A 12 -2.49 14.62 -12.01
N ILE A 13 -2.63 14.20 -13.27
CA ILE A 13 -1.88 13.07 -13.84
C ILE A 13 -0.83 13.63 -14.80
N LYS A 14 0.44 13.27 -14.58
CA LYS A 14 1.55 13.63 -15.47
C LYS A 14 2.16 12.34 -16.03
N PRO A 15 1.69 11.84 -17.18
CA PRO A 15 2.26 10.65 -17.78
C PRO A 15 3.69 10.93 -18.25
N MET A 16 4.54 9.91 -18.16
CA MET A 16 5.91 9.94 -18.65
C MET A 16 6.25 8.55 -19.20
N THR A 17 7.10 8.51 -20.22
CA THR A 17 7.69 7.28 -20.75
C THR A 17 9.20 7.36 -20.58
N ALA A 18 9.79 6.28 -20.08
CA ALA A 18 11.23 6.09 -19.96
C ALA A 18 11.60 4.77 -20.65
N ILE A 19 12.78 4.72 -21.27
CA ILE A 19 13.31 3.52 -21.93
C ILE A 19 14.61 3.18 -21.21
N SER A 20 14.65 2.00 -20.59
CA SER A 20 15.73 1.59 -19.71
C SER A 20 16.12 0.14 -20.01
N HIS A 21 17.40 -0.18 -19.85
CA HIS A 21 17.84 -1.57 -19.78
C HIS A 21 17.37 -2.20 -18.47
N PHE A 22 17.02 -3.49 -18.48
CA PHE A 22 16.55 -4.20 -17.28
C PHE A 22 17.57 -4.19 -16.13
N SER A 23 18.87 -4.09 -16.43
CA SER A 23 19.95 -3.98 -15.45
C SER A 23 19.81 -2.74 -14.57
N ASP A 24 19.43 -1.62 -15.19
CA ASP A 24 19.59 -0.26 -14.65
C ASP A 24 18.25 0.47 -14.51
N MET A 25 17.14 -0.16 -14.92
CA MET A 25 15.78 0.39 -14.82
C MET A 25 15.42 0.86 -13.40
N HIS A 26 15.94 0.20 -12.37
CA HIS A 26 15.73 0.61 -10.98
C HIS A 26 16.33 1.99 -10.67
N GLU A 27 17.48 2.34 -11.27
CA GLU A 27 18.13 3.64 -11.11
C GLU A 27 17.28 4.73 -11.73
N ASP A 28 16.74 4.50 -12.93
CA ASP A 28 15.83 5.44 -13.60
C ASP A 28 14.54 5.65 -12.81
N ILE A 29 13.99 4.60 -12.22
CA ILE A 29 12.81 4.68 -11.33
C ILE A 29 13.13 5.53 -10.09
N CYS A 30 14.23 5.23 -9.40
CA CYS A 30 14.63 5.95 -8.18
C CYS A 30 14.99 7.41 -8.46
N ALA A 31 15.73 7.69 -9.54
CA ALA A 31 16.08 9.05 -9.95
C ALA A 31 14.83 9.86 -10.33
N SER A 32 13.87 9.24 -11.03
CA SER A 32 12.58 9.88 -11.32
C SER A 32 11.78 10.15 -10.05
N ALA A 33 11.78 9.22 -9.09
CA ALA A 33 11.12 9.37 -7.80
C ALA A 33 11.70 10.55 -6.99
N GLU A 34 13.03 10.63 -6.92
CA GLU A 34 13.75 11.72 -6.25
C GLU A 34 13.50 13.07 -6.93
N SER A 35 13.66 13.15 -8.26
CA SER A 35 13.45 14.37 -9.04
C SER A 35 12.03 14.93 -8.89
N LYS A 36 11.04 14.04 -8.82
CA LYS A 36 9.62 14.41 -8.66
C LYS A 36 9.20 14.52 -7.19
N ARG A 37 10.07 14.19 -6.24
CA ARG A 37 9.79 14.14 -4.80
C ARG A 37 8.52 13.35 -4.49
N VAL A 38 8.42 12.16 -5.08
CA VAL A 38 7.25 11.29 -4.85
C VAL A 38 7.26 10.79 -3.41
N ALA A 39 6.07 10.64 -2.82
CA ALA A 39 5.92 10.10 -1.47
C ALA A 39 5.89 8.56 -1.45
N LEU A 40 5.49 7.94 -2.57
CA LEU A 40 5.29 6.51 -2.69
C LEU A 40 5.59 6.08 -4.12
N ILE A 41 6.37 5.01 -4.29
CA ILE A 41 6.53 4.31 -5.56
C ILE A 41 5.62 3.09 -5.54
N ILE A 42 4.79 2.91 -6.56
CA ILE A 42 3.99 1.69 -6.74
C ILE A 42 4.56 0.91 -7.92
N LEU A 43 5.08 -0.29 -7.66
CA LEU A 43 5.61 -1.18 -8.69
C LEU A 43 4.64 -2.34 -8.94
N PRO A 44 4.49 -2.81 -10.18
CA PRO A 44 3.77 -4.05 -10.43
C PRO A 44 4.50 -5.23 -9.80
N PHE A 45 3.75 -6.20 -9.28
CA PHE A 45 4.32 -7.45 -8.82
C PHE A 45 4.88 -8.24 -10.01
N HIS A 46 6.03 -8.89 -9.82
CA HIS A 46 6.73 -9.64 -10.86
C HIS A 46 5.98 -10.90 -11.35
N LYS A 47 4.85 -11.23 -10.74
CA LYS A 47 3.95 -12.30 -11.19
C LYS A 47 2.59 -11.75 -11.53
N HIS A 48 1.95 -12.33 -12.54
CA HIS A 48 0.60 -12.00 -12.96
C HIS A 48 -0.32 -13.22 -12.82
N LEU A 49 -1.62 -12.96 -12.67
CA LEU A 49 -2.64 -14.00 -12.55
C LEU A 49 -2.99 -14.60 -13.91
N LYS A 50 -2.91 -15.93 -14.02
CA LYS A 50 -3.39 -16.69 -15.18
C LYS A 50 -4.90 -16.94 -15.12
N LEU A 51 -5.45 -17.39 -16.25
CA LEU A 51 -6.85 -17.86 -16.35
C LEU A 51 -7.16 -19.04 -15.42
N ASP A 52 -6.18 -19.88 -15.10
CA ASP A 52 -6.31 -21.01 -14.17
C ASP A 52 -6.17 -20.58 -12.69
N GLY A 53 -5.98 -19.29 -12.41
CA GLY A 53 -5.79 -18.74 -11.07
C GLY A 53 -4.37 -18.87 -10.53
N SER A 54 -3.44 -19.48 -11.26
CA SER A 54 -2.03 -19.55 -10.85
C SER A 54 -1.29 -18.24 -11.09
N LEU A 55 -0.25 -17.97 -10.31
CA LEU A 55 0.64 -16.82 -10.52
C LEU A 55 1.84 -17.22 -11.36
N GLU A 56 2.06 -16.54 -12.49
CA GLU A 56 3.20 -16.79 -13.38
C GLU A 56 4.15 -15.61 -13.46
N THR A 57 5.44 -15.93 -13.48
CA THR A 57 6.50 -14.99 -13.79
C THR A 57 6.72 -14.98 -15.30
N THR A 58 6.28 -13.94 -16.02
CA THR A 58 6.58 -13.81 -17.46
C THR A 58 8.08 -13.56 -17.67
N ARG A 59 8.68 -12.76 -16.80
CA ARG A 59 10.07 -12.31 -16.89
C ARG A 59 10.69 -12.17 -15.51
N HIS A 60 11.79 -12.87 -15.28
CA HIS A 60 12.45 -12.90 -13.98
C HIS A 60 13.11 -11.57 -13.62
N GLU A 61 13.45 -10.75 -14.61
CA GLU A 61 14.10 -9.46 -14.44
C GLU A 61 13.23 -8.48 -13.63
N PHE A 62 11.90 -8.57 -13.74
CA PHE A 62 11.02 -7.73 -12.91
C PHE A 62 11.14 -8.02 -11.42
N ARG A 63 11.42 -9.27 -11.03
CA ARG A 63 11.70 -9.59 -9.63
C ARG A 63 12.97 -8.89 -9.15
N LEU A 64 14.01 -8.89 -10.00
CA LEU A 64 15.27 -8.23 -9.68
C LEU A 64 15.10 -6.71 -9.62
N ILE A 65 14.36 -6.11 -10.55
CA ILE A 65 14.04 -4.68 -10.53
C ILE A 65 13.28 -4.32 -9.25
N ASN A 66 12.23 -5.06 -8.88
CA ASN A 66 11.48 -4.82 -7.65
C ASN A 66 12.40 -4.86 -6.42
N GLN A 67 13.28 -5.87 -6.32
CA GLN A 67 14.24 -5.98 -5.23
C GLN A 67 15.20 -4.80 -5.18
N LYS A 68 15.77 -4.41 -6.33
CA LYS A 68 16.70 -3.28 -6.41
C LYS A 68 16.00 -1.95 -6.08
N CYS A 69 14.76 -1.75 -6.51
CA CYS A 69 13.97 -0.58 -6.12
C CYS A 69 13.72 -0.55 -4.60
N LEU A 70 13.30 -1.67 -4.00
CA LEU A 70 13.09 -1.77 -2.55
C LEU A 70 14.35 -1.40 -1.74
N GLN A 71 15.55 -1.73 -2.26
CA GLN A 71 16.81 -1.45 -1.59
C GLN A 71 17.32 -0.01 -1.77
N ASN A 72 16.93 0.69 -2.84
CA ASN A 72 17.55 1.95 -3.25
C ASN A 72 16.56 3.12 -3.36
N ALA A 73 15.27 2.90 -3.12
CA ALA A 73 14.27 3.94 -3.26
C ALA A 73 14.46 5.05 -2.22
N PRO A 74 14.24 6.33 -2.59
CA PRO A 74 14.30 7.45 -1.66
C PRO A 74 13.03 7.61 -0.80
N CYS A 75 12.08 6.67 -0.91
CA CYS A 75 10.78 6.70 -0.25
C CYS A 75 10.17 5.29 -0.18
N SER A 76 9.02 5.16 0.48
CA SER A 76 8.27 3.92 0.61
C SER A 76 7.93 3.32 -0.78
N VAL A 77 7.96 1.98 -0.87
CA VAL A 77 7.68 1.24 -2.10
C VAL A 77 6.56 0.23 -1.86
N ALA A 78 5.47 0.36 -2.60
CA ALA A 78 4.38 -0.60 -2.61
C ALA A 78 4.49 -1.54 -3.82
N LEU A 79 4.20 -2.83 -3.61
CA LEU A 79 4.06 -3.81 -4.68
C LEU A 79 2.58 -4.06 -4.98
N LEU A 80 2.14 -3.69 -6.18
CA LEU A 80 0.79 -3.93 -6.66
C LEU A 80 0.66 -5.37 -7.19
N VAL A 81 -0.02 -6.22 -6.43
CA VAL A 81 -0.41 -7.56 -6.87
C VAL A 81 -1.77 -7.48 -7.55
N ASP A 82 -1.77 -7.36 -8.87
CA ASP A 82 -3.01 -7.35 -9.64
C ASP A 82 -3.59 -8.78 -9.75
N ARG A 83 -4.81 -8.95 -9.24
CA ARG A 83 -5.60 -10.19 -9.32
C ARG A 83 -6.81 -10.06 -10.25
N GLY A 84 -6.73 -9.18 -11.25
CA GLY A 84 -7.80 -8.88 -12.20
C GLY A 84 -8.60 -7.63 -11.82
N LEU A 85 -8.00 -6.69 -11.09
CA LEU A 85 -8.62 -5.44 -10.70
C LEU A 85 -9.03 -4.65 -11.95
N GLY A 86 -10.32 -4.37 -12.11
CA GLY A 86 -10.87 -3.62 -13.24
C GLY A 86 -11.26 -4.45 -14.47
N GLY A 87 -10.96 -5.75 -14.51
CA GLY A 87 -11.35 -6.63 -15.62
C GLY A 87 -11.09 -6.03 -17.02
N SER A 88 -12.02 -6.26 -17.96
CA SER A 88 -12.01 -5.63 -19.29
C SER A 88 -12.75 -4.29 -19.36
N SER A 89 -13.26 -3.79 -18.22
CA SER A 89 -14.16 -2.64 -18.19
C SER A 89 -13.54 -1.51 -17.38
N HIS A 90 -13.13 -0.44 -18.07
CA HIS A 90 -12.82 0.82 -17.41
C HIS A 90 -14.07 1.33 -16.68
N VAL A 91 -14.13 1.11 -15.37
CA VAL A 91 -15.17 1.71 -14.53
C VAL A 91 -14.88 3.20 -14.44
N ALA A 92 -15.83 4.03 -14.87
CA ALA A 92 -15.73 5.47 -14.70
C ALA A 92 -15.60 5.80 -13.21
N ALA A 93 -14.80 6.80 -12.85
CA ALA A 93 -14.59 7.19 -11.45
C ALA A 93 -15.93 7.43 -10.71
N SER A 94 -16.91 8.03 -11.38
CA SER A 94 -18.26 8.25 -10.84
C SER A 94 -19.00 6.98 -10.42
N ASN A 95 -18.63 5.83 -10.97
CA ASN A 95 -19.29 4.54 -10.78
C ASN A 95 -18.47 3.57 -9.91
N VAL A 96 -17.33 4.02 -9.37
CA VAL A 96 -16.56 3.22 -8.43
C VAL A 96 -17.41 2.96 -7.20
N SER A 97 -17.56 1.70 -6.83
CA SER A 97 -18.17 1.24 -5.59
C SER A 97 -17.37 0.05 -5.10
N SER A 98 -16.44 0.30 -4.18
CA SER A 98 -15.46 -0.69 -3.74
C SER A 98 -15.28 -0.65 -2.23
N VAL A 99 -15.06 -1.82 -1.64
CA VAL A 99 -14.61 -1.95 -0.26
C VAL A 99 -13.12 -2.27 -0.28
N ILE A 100 -12.33 -1.50 0.47
CA ILE A 100 -10.89 -1.67 0.59
C ILE A 100 -10.59 -2.11 2.01
N HIS A 101 -9.76 -3.14 2.16
CA HIS A 101 -9.33 -3.62 3.46
C HIS A 101 -7.86 -3.23 3.69
N VAL A 102 -7.57 -2.69 4.87
CA VAL A 102 -6.22 -2.53 5.39
C VAL A 102 -6.07 -3.45 6.58
N PHE A 103 -5.15 -4.41 6.47
CA PHE A 103 -4.77 -5.29 7.57
C PHE A 103 -3.62 -4.64 8.34
N PHE A 104 -3.80 -4.46 9.64
CA PHE A 104 -2.87 -3.73 10.50
C PHE A 104 -2.39 -4.66 11.63
N PHE A 105 -1.19 -5.18 11.50
CA PHE A 105 -0.46 -5.99 12.49
C PHE A 105 0.42 -5.11 13.40
N GLY A 106 0.84 -3.94 12.91
CA GLY A 106 1.68 -2.97 13.60
C GLY A 106 3.04 -2.80 12.93
N GLY A 107 3.61 -1.60 13.05
CA GLY A 107 4.90 -1.26 12.43
C GLY A 107 4.80 -0.27 11.26
N PRO A 108 5.96 0.14 10.71
CA PRO A 108 6.05 1.24 9.74
C PRO A 108 5.30 0.97 8.43
N ASP A 109 5.38 -0.24 7.88
CA ASP A 109 4.74 -0.58 6.61
C ASP A 109 3.21 -0.55 6.72
N ASP A 110 2.65 -1.00 7.85
CA ASP A 110 1.21 -0.98 8.10
C ASP A 110 0.68 0.44 8.28
N ARG A 111 1.49 1.33 8.87
CA ARG A 111 1.16 2.77 8.95
C ARG A 111 1.12 3.43 7.57
N GLU A 112 2.06 3.09 6.68
CA GLU A 112 2.04 3.54 5.27
C GLU A 112 0.84 2.95 4.51
N ALA A 113 0.54 1.67 4.70
CA ALA A 113 -0.64 1.03 4.10
C ALA A 113 -1.95 1.69 4.56
N LEU A 114 -2.04 2.04 5.85
CA LEU A 114 -3.18 2.77 6.40
C LEU A 114 -3.29 4.19 5.83
N ALA A 115 -2.18 4.92 5.74
CA ALA A 115 -2.15 6.25 5.11
C ALA A 115 -2.59 6.19 3.63
N PHE A 116 -2.16 5.16 2.90
CA PHE A 116 -2.59 4.93 1.52
C PHE A 116 -4.08 4.58 1.42
N GLY A 117 -4.58 3.68 2.27
CA GLY A 117 -6.01 3.34 2.35
C GLY A 117 -6.89 4.54 2.67
N GLN A 118 -6.46 5.41 3.61
CA GLN A 118 -7.14 6.66 3.92
C GLN A 118 -7.21 7.62 2.73
N ARG A 119 -6.14 7.73 1.93
CA ARG A 119 -6.15 8.52 0.69
C ARG A 119 -7.17 7.96 -0.31
N MET A 120 -7.30 6.64 -0.40
CA MET A 120 -8.30 6.00 -1.28
C MET A 120 -9.73 6.28 -0.82
N SER A 121 -9.98 6.32 0.50
CA SER A 121 -11.33 6.58 1.05
C SER A 121 -11.82 8.02 0.87
N GLU A 122 -10.98 8.95 0.39
CA GLU A 122 -11.44 10.28 -0.03
C GLU A 122 -12.39 10.22 -1.24
N HIS A 123 -12.39 9.10 -1.98
CA HIS A 123 -13.36 8.85 -3.04
C HIS A 123 -14.71 8.43 -2.43
N PRO A 124 -15.84 9.08 -2.77
CA PRO A 124 -17.15 8.80 -2.15
C PRO A 124 -17.68 7.38 -2.41
N GLY A 125 -17.18 6.75 -3.46
CA GLY A 125 -17.48 5.35 -3.80
C GLY A 125 -16.61 4.30 -3.10
N ILE A 126 -15.68 4.70 -2.23
CA ILE A 126 -14.79 3.78 -1.52
C ILE A 126 -15.20 3.70 -0.05
N THR A 127 -15.37 2.47 0.44
CA THR A 127 -15.48 2.19 1.88
C THR A 127 -14.18 1.56 2.36
N LEU A 128 -13.50 2.18 3.32
CA LEU A 128 -12.29 1.64 3.92
C LEU A 128 -12.63 0.82 5.17
N VAL A 129 -12.13 -0.40 5.25
CA VAL A 129 -12.23 -1.26 6.43
C VAL A 129 -10.81 -1.50 6.96
N VAL A 130 -10.55 -1.11 8.20
CA VAL A 130 -9.27 -1.35 8.86
C VAL A 130 -9.47 -2.49 9.85
N VAL A 131 -8.70 -3.57 9.67
CA VAL A 131 -8.72 -4.76 10.52
C VAL A 131 -7.41 -4.81 11.29
N ARG A 132 -7.47 -4.55 12.59
CA ARG A 132 -6.29 -4.60 13.47
C ARG A 132 -6.15 -5.99 14.08
N PHE A 133 -4.95 -6.55 13.99
CA PHE A 133 -4.61 -7.80 14.67
C PHE A 133 -3.87 -7.49 15.97
N ILE A 134 -4.34 -8.08 17.07
CA ILE A 134 -3.72 -7.95 18.38
C ILE A 134 -3.38 -9.35 18.88
N ALA A 135 -2.15 -9.55 19.32
CA ALA A 135 -1.74 -10.82 19.93
C ALA A 135 -2.50 -11.03 21.24
N ASP A 136 -3.07 -12.23 21.45
CA ASP A 136 -3.71 -12.59 22.71
C ASP A 136 -2.63 -12.69 23.81
N PRO A 137 -2.68 -11.86 24.87
CA PRO A 137 -1.70 -11.90 25.94
C PRO A 137 -1.72 -13.22 26.73
N ASN A 138 -2.79 -14.01 26.63
CA ASN A 138 -2.96 -15.30 27.31
C ASN A 138 -2.62 -16.50 26.41
N MET A 139 -2.04 -16.29 25.23
CA MET A 139 -1.68 -17.39 24.33
C MET A 139 -0.53 -18.21 24.91
N GLU A 140 -0.84 -19.24 25.69
CA GLU A 140 0.13 -20.18 26.23
C GLU A 140 0.82 -20.96 25.09
N GLY A 141 2.15 -20.84 24.99
CA GLY A 141 2.96 -21.55 23.99
C GLY A 141 3.04 -20.89 22.60
N GLY A 142 2.43 -19.71 22.41
CA GLY A 142 2.62 -18.91 21.20
C GLY A 142 3.89 -18.07 21.29
N GLU A 143 4.95 -18.45 20.58
CA GLU A 143 6.12 -17.60 20.42
C GLU A 143 5.80 -16.51 19.38
N ILE A 144 5.77 -15.24 19.78
CA ILE A 144 5.70 -14.12 18.84
C ILE A 144 7.04 -14.10 18.10
N VAL A 145 7.06 -14.70 16.90
CA VAL A 145 8.22 -14.62 16.01
C VAL A 145 8.24 -13.22 15.41
N ALA A 146 9.03 -12.33 16.00
CA ALA A 146 9.45 -11.13 15.30
C ALA A 146 10.30 -11.59 14.11
N LEU A 147 9.83 -11.33 12.89
CA LEU A 147 10.68 -11.46 11.71
C LEU A 147 11.69 -10.31 11.79
N ASP A 148 12.89 -10.61 12.30
CA ASP A 148 14.03 -9.68 12.26
C ASP A 148 14.43 -9.45 10.79
N ILE A 149 13.71 -8.57 10.11
CA ILE A 149 14.15 -7.97 8.86
C ILE A 149 15.10 -6.84 9.26
N GLY A 150 16.29 -7.25 9.70
CA GLY A 150 17.48 -6.43 9.99
C GLY A 150 17.24 -4.98 10.42
N ASP A 151 16.98 -4.75 11.71
CA ASP A 151 17.51 -3.55 12.38
C ASP A 151 17.75 -3.83 13.87
N THR A 152 19.00 -3.72 14.26
CA THR A 152 19.53 -3.97 15.61
C THR A 152 19.02 -2.95 16.63
N ASN A 153 18.09 -3.35 17.51
CA ASN A 153 17.99 -3.01 18.96
C ASN A 153 16.56 -3.22 19.50
N GLY A 154 16.24 -4.44 19.95
CA GLY A 154 14.87 -4.93 20.12
C GLY A 154 14.04 -4.49 21.34
N ASN A 155 14.50 -3.59 22.23
CA ASN A 155 13.73 -3.26 23.44
C ASN A 155 13.25 -1.81 23.60
N SER A 156 13.93 -0.78 23.09
CA SER A 156 13.42 0.62 23.16
C SER A 156 12.56 1.00 21.95
N THR A 157 12.89 0.45 20.78
CA THR A 157 12.21 0.66 19.48
C THR A 157 10.78 0.13 19.47
N ASN A 158 10.52 -0.96 20.19
CA ASN A 158 9.21 -1.59 20.28
C ASN A 158 8.17 -0.75 21.01
N LYS A 159 8.58 0.08 21.99
CA LYS A 159 7.63 0.94 22.70
C LYS A 159 7.25 2.15 21.86
N GLU A 160 8.24 2.82 21.27
CA GLU A 160 8.03 3.97 20.40
C GLU A 160 7.23 3.61 19.15
N SER A 161 7.48 2.44 18.52
CA SER A 161 6.67 1.98 17.39
C SER A 161 5.22 1.70 17.80
N LYS A 162 4.98 1.12 18.98
CA LYS A 162 3.62 0.88 19.48
C LYS A 162 2.88 2.19 19.79
N GLU A 163 3.57 3.18 20.36
CA GLU A 163 3.00 4.50 20.60
C GLU A 163 2.63 5.18 19.27
N ALA A 164 3.49 5.09 18.25
CA ALA A 164 3.21 5.59 16.90
C ALA A 164 2.02 4.86 16.23
N ASP A 165 1.92 3.54 16.40
CA ASP A 165 0.78 2.75 15.90
C ASP A 165 -0.52 3.23 16.53
N GLU A 166 -0.55 3.37 17.87
CA GLU A 166 -1.72 3.87 18.59
C GLU A 166 -2.08 5.31 18.18
N GLU A 167 -1.10 6.18 17.92
CA GLU A 167 -1.35 7.54 17.46
C GLU A 167 -2.12 7.56 16.13
N VAL A 168 -1.65 6.80 15.13
CA VAL A 168 -2.28 6.75 13.80
C VAL A 168 -3.68 6.12 13.88
N LEU A 169 -3.84 5.05 14.66
CA LEU A 169 -5.13 4.37 14.85
C LEU A 169 -6.13 5.26 15.60
N ASN A 170 -5.69 6.01 16.60
CA ASN A 170 -6.55 6.96 17.32
C ASN A 170 -6.98 8.12 16.43
N ALA A 171 -6.07 8.63 15.59
CA ALA A 171 -6.42 9.65 14.59
C ALA A 171 -7.46 9.14 13.58
N LEU A 172 -7.39 7.87 13.18
CA LEU A 172 -8.40 7.22 12.35
C LEU A 172 -9.76 7.13 13.07
N LYS A 173 -9.77 6.65 14.33
CA LYS A 173 -10.99 6.54 15.17
C LYS A 173 -11.68 7.88 15.38
N GLN A 174 -10.92 8.97 15.47
CA GLN A 174 -11.50 10.32 15.53
C GLN A 174 -12.18 10.72 14.21
N LYS A 175 -11.58 10.40 13.05
CA LYS A 175 -12.19 10.68 11.73
C LYS A 175 -13.47 9.86 11.48
N LEU A 176 -13.50 8.61 11.95
CA LEU A 176 -14.67 7.73 11.90
C LEU A 176 -15.93 8.34 12.54
N SER A 177 -15.76 9.13 13.59
CA SER A 177 -16.88 9.82 14.26
C SER A 177 -17.55 10.87 13.36
N ASN A 178 -16.88 11.30 12.28
CA ASN A 178 -17.32 12.38 11.40
C ASN A 178 -17.75 11.91 10.00
N ASP A 179 -17.34 10.72 9.57
CA ASP A 179 -17.57 10.21 8.21
C ASP A 179 -17.86 8.69 8.22
N GLY A 180 -18.95 8.27 7.59
CA GLY A 180 -19.41 6.87 7.55
C GLY A 180 -18.68 5.99 6.53
N SER A 181 -17.71 6.54 5.80
CA SER A 181 -16.95 5.86 4.74
C SER A 181 -15.85 4.91 5.27
N VAL A 182 -15.53 4.96 6.56
CA VAL A 182 -14.50 4.13 7.20
C VAL A 182 -15.16 3.17 8.19
N LYS A 183 -14.61 1.97 8.36
CA LYS A 183 -14.95 0.98 9.39
C LYS A 183 -13.69 0.47 10.06
N TYR A 184 -13.81 0.08 11.32
CA TYR A 184 -12.70 -0.39 12.13
C TYR A 184 -13.09 -1.65 12.90
N GLU A 185 -12.26 -2.68 12.80
CA GLU A 185 -12.43 -4.00 13.42
C GLU A 185 -11.13 -4.38 14.15
N GLU A 186 -11.26 -4.98 15.34
CA GLU A 186 -10.18 -5.50 16.21
C GLU A 186 -10.49 -6.96 16.55
#